data_AF-A0A5N7WMV8-F1
#
_entry.id   AF-A0A5N7WMV8-F1
#
_cell.length_a   1.000
_cell.length_b   1.000
_cell.length_c   1.000
_cell.angle_alpha   90.00
_cell.angle_beta   90.00
_cell.angle_gamma   90.00
#
_symmetry.space_group_name_H-M   'P 1'
#
loop_
_entity.id
_entity.type
_entity.pdbx_description
1 polymer ?
#
loop_
_entity_poly.entity_id
_entity_poly.type
_entity_poly.pdbx_seq_one_letter_code
_entity_poly.pdbx_strand_id
1 'polypeptide(L)'
;MHSPSSTSLARPGSPPGMNESARQQAGAAKSMQAGLPAGGSPGLSEIRIPGVWRGTDWRLEASPKVWPSGHAALDCELPGGGWPGNALIQLQQPAHCHAEWALLLPALAARVRQHAASLGDSRMGQLVLVAPPYLPFAPALQAAGIDAKRLCAVQPGRSAQDLAWACEQALHCRDVLAVLAWLPELPASTLRRLQLAAASQGRPLWLWQALQGESHSSPAALRLRLERVAADSAAQQAPGLRIQILKRRGPVLERPIQLALSQWAWQPVLQAQAQRHARQSEEAAMLMQGRMTAAASATASPRMTEA
;
A
#
# COMPACT_ATOMS: atom_id res chain seq x y z
N MET A 1 -7.55 -63.03 29.64
CA MET A 1 -8.71 -63.77 30.18
C MET A 1 -9.98 -63.01 29.85
N HIS A 2 -10.98 -63.72 29.31
CA HIS A 2 -12.42 -63.45 29.33
C HIS A 2 -12.95 -62.00 29.39
N SER A 3 -13.40 -61.53 28.23
CA SER A 3 -14.71 -60.88 28.00
C SER A 3 -15.87 -61.74 28.58
N PRO A 4 -17.17 -61.31 28.66
CA PRO A 4 -17.85 -60.54 27.60
C PRO A 4 -19.07 -59.65 27.96
N SER A 5 -19.71 -59.11 26.91
CA SER A 5 -21.17 -58.95 26.76
C SER A 5 -21.90 -57.79 27.47
N SER A 6 -22.94 -57.17 26.88
CA SER A 6 -23.62 -57.48 25.60
C SER A 6 -24.55 -56.36 25.10
N THR A 7 -24.60 -56.17 23.77
CA THR A 7 -25.77 -55.80 22.89
C THR A 7 -26.63 -54.56 23.25
N SER A 8 -27.50 -53.95 22.43
CA SER A 8 -28.00 -54.11 21.05
C SER A 8 -28.56 -52.71 20.60
N LEU A 9 -29.17 -52.43 19.43
CA LEU A 9 -29.61 -53.21 18.26
C LEU A 9 -29.68 -52.26 17.03
N ALA A 10 -29.40 -52.71 15.81
CA ALA A 10 -29.74 -52.01 14.55
C ALA A 10 -30.66 -52.90 13.69
N ARG A 11 -31.61 -52.30 12.94
CA ARG A 11 -32.54 -53.06 12.05
C ARG A 11 -32.49 -52.56 10.58
N PRO A 12 -32.76 -53.45 9.61
CA PRO A 12 -32.52 -53.19 8.18
C PRO A 12 -33.81 -53.01 7.35
N GLY A 13 -33.66 -52.67 6.06
CA GLY A 13 -34.65 -53.04 5.03
C GLY A 13 -34.87 -52.03 3.90
N SER A 14 -34.25 -52.26 2.74
CA SER A 14 -34.86 -51.96 1.41
C SER A 14 -35.65 -53.20 0.94
N PRO A 15 -36.51 -53.17 -0.10
CA PRO A 15 -36.00 -53.25 -1.49
C PRO A 15 -36.94 -52.48 -2.51
N PRO A 16 -37.18 -52.86 -3.78
CA PRO A 16 -37.00 -51.91 -4.89
C PRO A 16 -38.24 -51.72 -5.82
N GLY A 17 -38.10 -50.87 -6.85
CA GLY A 17 -39.08 -50.76 -7.95
C GLY A 17 -38.43 -50.21 -9.22
N MET A 18 -38.48 -50.98 -10.30
CA MET A 18 -37.99 -50.62 -11.64
C MET A 18 -39.14 -50.20 -12.57
N ASN A 19 -38.75 -49.74 -13.77
CA ASN A 19 -39.56 -49.32 -14.93
C ASN A 19 -39.95 -47.82 -14.88
N GLU A 20 -39.97 -47.09 -16.00
CA GLU A 20 -40.04 -47.56 -17.40
C GLU A 20 -39.32 -46.60 -18.38
N SER A 21 -38.82 -47.14 -19.50
CA SER A 21 -38.28 -46.32 -20.60
C SER A 21 -39.35 -46.10 -21.66
N ALA A 22 -39.70 -44.85 -21.96
CA ALA A 22 -40.52 -44.50 -23.12
C ALA A 22 -39.90 -43.34 -23.92
N ARG A 23 -39.33 -43.67 -25.10
CA ARG A 23 -39.06 -42.69 -26.15
C ARG A 23 -40.35 -42.41 -26.91
N GLN A 24 -40.65 -41.14 -27.17
CA GLN A 24 -41.38 -40.75 -28.38
C GLN A 24 -40.84 -39.43 -28.93
N GLN A 25 -40.62 -39.39 -30.25
CA GLN A 25 -40.24 -38.21 -31.02
C GLN A 25 -41.44 -37.70 -31.83
N ALA A 26 -41.24 -36.51 -32.41
CA ALA A 26 -41.98 -35.90 -33.53
C ALA A 26 -43.21 -35.05 -33.17
N GLY A 27 -43.32 -33.91 -33.86
CA GLY A 27 -44.41 -32.95 -33.70
C GLY A 27 -43.97 -31.50 -33.92
N ALA A 28 -43.55 -31.14 -35.14
CA ALA A 28 -43.22 -29.75 -35.45
C ALA A 28 -44.49 -28.91 -35.64
N ALA A 29 -44.60 -27.77 -34.96
CA ALA A 29 -45.57 -26.73 -35.26
C ALA A 29 -44.93 -25.34 -35.08
N LYS A 30 -44.98 -24.51 -36.13
CA LYS A 30 -44.59 -23.09 -36.06
C LYS A 30 -45.63 -22.32 -35.26
N SER A 31 -45.19 -21.52 -34.30
CA SER A 31 -45.90 -20.30 -33.90
C SER A 31 -44.89 -19.19 -33.59
N MET A 32 -44.92 -18.13 -34.39
CA MET A 32 -44.24 -16.88 -34.06
C MET A 32 -45.02 -16.20 -32.94
N GLN A 33 -44.41 -16.04 -31.77
CA GLN A 33 -44.87 -15.08 -30.77
C GLN A 33 -43.68 -14.26 -30.26
N ALA A 34 -43.81 -12.94 -30.33
CA ALA A 34 -42.82 -12.01 -29.82
C ALA A 34 -42.85 -12.03 -28.28
N GLY A 35 -41.77 -12.54 -27.67
CA GLY A 35 -41.58 -12.52 -26.22
C GLY A 35 -40.90 -11.23 -25.77
N LEU A 36 -41.42 -10.63 -24.69
CA LEU A 36 -40.88 -9.43 -24.05
C LEU A 36 -39.40 -9.62 -23.63
N PRO A 37 -38.63 -8.53 -23.43
CA PRO A 37 -37.29 -8.63 -22.87
C PRO A 37 -37.35 -9.40 -21.54
N ALA A 38 -36.44 -10.36 -21.37
CA ALA A 38 -36.34 -11.15 -20.15
C ALA A 38 -36.22 -10.22 -18.95
N GLY A 39 -37.28 -10.17 -18.14
CA GLY A 39 -37.27 -9.41 -16.90
C GLY A 39 -36.15 -9.95 -16.03
N GLY A 40 -35.10 -9.15 -15.83
CA GLY A 40 -34.06 -9.47 -14.88
C GLY A 40 -34.73 -9.65 -13.52
N SER A 41 -34.66 -10.85 -12.95
CA SER A 41 -35.18 -11.13 -11.62
C SER A 41 -34.65 -10.03 -10.68
N PRO A 42 -35.52 -9.29 -9.97
CA PRO A 42 -35.04 -8.30 -9.02
C PRO A 42 -34.15 -9.03 -8.03
N GLY A 43 -32.87 -8.65 -7.99
CA GLY A 43 -31.88 -9.34 -7.18
C GLY A 43 -32.33 -9.36 -5.72
N LEU A 44 -32.08 -10.47 -5.02
CA LEU A 44 -32.39 -10.66 -3.59
C LEU A 44 -31.60 -9.72 -2.64
N SER A 45 -31.07 -8.63 -3.18
CA SER A 45 -30.16 -7.64 -2.62
C SER A 45 -30.78 -6.78 -1.50
N GLU A 46 -32.10 -6.57 -1.53
CA GLU A 46 -32.77 -5.60 -0.65
C GLU A 46 -33.25 -6.19 0.70
N ILE A 47 -32.99 -7.48 0.94
CA ILE A 47 -33.15 -8.29 2.17
C ILE A 47 -32.64 -7.72 3.51
N ARG A 48 -32.77 -6.43 3.87
CA ARG A 48 -32.11 -5.83 5.05
C ARG A 48 -32.75 -6.21 6.41
N ILE A 49 -32.40 -7.39 6.90
CA ILE A 49 -32.65 -7.83 8.29
C ILE A 49 -31.63 -7.15 9.24
N PRO A 50 -32.04 -6.39 10.26
CA PRO A 50 -31.14 -5.86 11.28
C PRO A 50 -30.43 -6.96 12.08
N GLY A 51 -29.16 -6.77 12.41
CA GLY A 51 -28.37 -7.71 13.21
C GLY A 51 -27.81 -8.93 12.45
N VAL A 52 -28.19 -9.16 11.19
CA VAL A 52 -27.64 -10.24 10.36
C VAL A 52 -26.54 -9.70 9.45
N TRP A 53 -25.29 -10.07 9.72
CA TRP A 53 -24.14 -9.74 8.88
C TRP A 53 -24.20 -10.45 7.53
N ARG A 54 -24.06 -9.70 6.44
CA ARG A 54 -23.91 -10.24 5.07
C ARG A 54 -22.48 -10.20 4.58
N GLY A 55 -22.17 -11.10 3.65
CA GLY A 55 -20.93 -11.10 2.87
C GLY A 55 -20.67 -9.85 2.02
N THR A 56 -21.59 -8.87 1.98
CA THR A 56 -21.42 -7.54 1.39
C THR A 56 -21.23 -6.42 2.42
N ASP A 57 -21.56 -6.66 3.70
CA ASP A 57 -21.60 -5.60 4.71
C ASP A 57 -20.21 -5.14 5.12
N TRP A 58 -19.16 -5.92 4.85
CA TRP A 58 -17.75 -5.47 4.94
C TRP A 58 -17.44 -4.20 4.12
N ARG A 59 -18.24 -3.89 3.09
CA ARG A 59 -18.10 -2.67 2.27
C ARG A 59 -18.85 -1.47 2.87
N LEU A 60 -19.82 -1.74 3.74
CA LEU A 60 -20.69 -0.77 4.44
C LEU A 60 -20.26 -0.53 5.90
N GLU A 61 -19.53 -1.47 6.50
CA GLU A 61 -18.70 -1.25 7.69
C GLU A 61 -17.55 -0.28 7.32
N ALA A 62 -17.91 1.00 7.19
CA ALA A 62 -16.94 2.06 7.03
C ALA A 62 -15.98 2.04 8.23
N SER A 63 -14.71 1.71 7.99
CA SER A 63 -13.67 2.08 8.94
C SER A 63 -13.73 3.60 9.04
N PRO A 64 -13.95 4.23 10.21
CA PRO A 64 -14.33 5.65 10.30
C PRO A 64 -13.21 6.63 9.87
N LYS A 65 -12.07 6.10 9.43
CA LYS A 65 -10.94 6.80 8.83
C LYS A 65 -10.45 5.98 7.64
N VAL A 66 -11.03 6.15 6.46
CA VAL A 66 -10.44 5.66 5.19
C VAL A 66 -9.57 6.76 4.59
N TRP A 67 -8.40 6.41 4.07
CA TRP A 67 -7.56 7.33 3.28
C TRP A 67 -7.57 6.86 1.83
N PRO A 68 -8.06 7.67 0.85
CA PRO A 68 -7.97 7.32 -0.56
C PRO A 68 -6.51 7.01 -0.93
N SER A 69 -6.28 5.92 -1.66
CA SER A 69 -4.92 5.55 -2.07
C SER A 69 -4.37 6.46 -3.17
N GLY A 70 -5.26 7.13 -3.92
CA GLY A 70 -4.94 7.81 -5.17
C GLY A 70 -4.85 6.86 -6.36
N HIS A 71 -5.22 5.59 -6.17
CA HIS A 71 -5.22 4.55 -7.18
C HIS A 71 -6.61 3.93 -7.27
N ALA A 72 -7.43 4.36 -8.22
CA ALA A 72 -8.81 3.90 -8.36
C ALA A 72 -8.93 2.36 -8.39
N ALA A 73 -8.01 1.67 -9.08
CA ALA A 73 -7.98 0.20 -9.13
C ALA A 73 -7.71 -0.48 -7.78
N LEU A 74 -7.00 0.20 -6.86
CA LEU A 74 -6.79 -0.28 -5.49
C LEU A 74 -7.96 0.13 -4.58
N ASP A 75 -8.44 1.37 -4.68
CA ASP A 75 -9.56 1.89 -3.88
C ASP A 75 -10.85 1.06 -4.10
N CYS A 76 -11.12 0.61 -5.34
CA CYS A 76 -12.24 -0.29 -5.64
C CYS A 76 -12.23 -1.61 -4.83
N GLU A 77 -11.03 -2.12 -4.51
CA GLU A 77 -10.79 -3.40 -3.85
C GLU A 77 -10.51 -3.29 -2.34
N LEU A 78 -10.35 -2.09 -1.80
CA LEU A 78 -10.16 -1.91 -0.37
C LEU A 78 -11.49 -1.62 0.35
N PRO A 79 -11.73 -2.21 1.55
CA PRO A 79 -12.92 -1.92 2.35
C PRO A 79 -13.08 -0.41 2.59
N GLY A 80 -14.26 0.13 2.25
CA GLY A 80 -14.56 1.55 2.40
C GLY A 80 -13.89 2.48 1.36
N GLY A 81 -13.21 1.96 0.33
CA GLY A 81 -12.70 2.78 -0.78
C GLY A 81 -11.27 3.32 -0.60
N GLY A 82 -10.41 2.65 0.20
CA GLY A 82 -9.02 3.06 0.38
C GLY A 82 -8.33 2.43 1.59
N TRP A 83 -7.19 2.99 1.99
CA TRP A 83 -6.39 2.49 3.11
C TRP A 83 -7.14 2.58 4.45
N PRO A 84 -7.04 1.58 5.34
CA PRO A 84 -7.56 1.67 6.69
C PRO A 84 -6.67 2.61 7.54
N GLY A 85 -7.09 3.87 7.67
CA GLY A 85 -6.41 4.97 8.36
C GLY A 85 -6.36 4.86 9.90
N ASN A 86 -6.59 3.68 10.45
CA ASN A 86 -6.58 3.34 11.88
C ASN A 86 -6.11 1.89 12.10
N ALA A 87 -5.16 1.40 11.32
CA ALA A 87 -4.70 0.02 11.42
C ALA A 87 -3.23 -0.17 11.05
N LEU A 88 -2.71 -1.35 11.41
CA LEU A 88 -1.47 -1.88 10.86
C LEU A 88 -1.74 -2.44 9.47
N ILE A 89 -0.98 -1.95 8.49
CA ILE A 89 -0.98 -2.35 7.09
C ILE A 89 0.39 -2.94 6.81
N GLN A 90 0.48 -4.24 6.52
CA GLN A 90 1.75 -4.88 6.17
C GLN A 90 1.94 -4.95 4.67
N LEU A 91 3.16 -4.66 4.21
CA LEU A 91 3.55 -4.72 2.81
C LEU A 91 4.80 -5.58 2.69
N GLN A 92 4.67 -6.72 2.01
CA GLN A 92 5.80 -7.57 1.65
C GLN A 92 6.28 -7.21 0.26
N GLN A 93 7.58 -7.00 0.09
CA GLN A 93 8.18 -6.72 -1.22
C GLN A 93 9.54 -7.40 -1.35
N PRO A 94 10.00 -7.74 -2.57
CA PRO A 94 11.39 -8.12 -2.80
C PRO A 94 12.36 -7.04 -2.29
N ALA A 95 13.58 -7.45 -1.97
CA ALA A 95 14.67 -6.49 -1.75
C ALA A 95 14.79 -5.56 -2.97
N HIS A 96 15.03 -4.28 -2.72
CA HIS A 96 15.16 -3.24 -3.75
C HIS A 96 13.91 -3.01 -4.64
N CYS A 97 12.72 -3.49 -4.24
CA CYS A 97 11.48 -3.23 -4.97
C CYS A 97 11.09 -1.74 -4.98
N HIS A 98 11.46 -0.96 -3.95
CA HIS A 98 11.30 0.51 -3.89
C HIS A 98 9.92 1.01 -4.35
N ALA A 99 8.86 0.33 -3.91
CA ALA A 99 7.48 0.61 -4.32
C ALA A 99 6.72 1.52 -3.33
N GLU A 100 7.35 1.95 -2.24
CA GLU A 100 6.69 2.58 -1.09
C GLU A 100 6.20 3.99 -1.43
N TRP A 101 7.08 4.83 -1.96
CA TRP A 101 6.77 6.19 -2.36
C TRP A 101 5.88 6.24 -3.60
N ALA A 102 6.06 5.31 -4.54
CA ALA A 102 5.09 5.06 -5.59
C ALA A 102 3.68 4.86 -4.98
N LEU A 103 3.49 3.77 -4.25
CA LEU A 103 2.18 3.33 -3.77
C LEU A 103 1.48 4.31 -2.81
N LEU A 104 2.23 5.04 -1.97
CA LEU A 104 1.63 5.85 -0.89
C LEU A 104 1.71 7.36 -1.06
N LEU A 105 2.60 7.90 -1.91
CA LEU A 105 2.76 9.35 -2.00
C LEU A 105 1.45 10.11 -2.29
N PRO A 106 0.53 9.63 -3.16
CA PRO A 106 -0.76 10.29 -3.36
C PRO A 106 -1.61 10.37 -2.09
N ALA A 107 -1.71 9.27 -1.34
CA ALA A 107 -2.46 9.20 -0.07
C ALA A 107 -1.85 10.09 1.02
N LEU A 108 -0.51 10.09 1.14
CA LEU A 108 0.22 10.91 2.12
C LEU A 108 0.08 12.40 1.80
N ALA A 109 0.21 12.79 0.53
CA ALA A 109 0.06 14.16 0.06
C ALA A 109 -1.37 14.68 0.27
N ALA A 110 -2.38 13.88 -0.07
CA ALA A 110 -3.78 14.20 0.18
C ALA A 110 -4.05 14.42 1.68
N ARG A 111 -3.51 13.55 2.55
CA ARG A 111 -3.68 13.67 4.00
C ARG A 111 -2.98 14.90 4.58
N VAL A 112 -1.74 15.18 4.18
CA VAL A 112 -0.98 16.36 4.62
C VAL A 112 -1.74 17.65 4.26
N ARG A 113 -2.28 17.73 3.03
CA ARG A 113 -3.10 18.84 2.56
C ARG A 113 -4.40 18.99 3.37
N GLN A 114 -5.12 17.89 3.60
CA GLN A 114 -6.35 17.88 4.39
C GLN A 114 -6.09 18.33 5.84
N HIS A 115 -4.99 17.88 6.45
CA HIS A 115 -4.61 18.26 7.80
C HIS A 115 -4.31 19.77 7.91
N ALA A 116 -3.52 20.31 6.98
CA ALA A 116 -3.21 21.74 6.93
C ALA A 116 -4.47 22.61 6.78
N ALA A 117 -5.44 22.18 5.96
CA ALA A 117 -6.72 22.86 5.82
C ALA A 117 -7.60 22.81 7.09
N SER A 118 -7.43 21.78 7.94
CA SER A 118 -8.31 21.52 9.08
C SER A 118 -7.96 22.23 10.40
N LEU A 119 -6.71 22.68 10.56
CA LEU A 119 -6.17 23.17 11.85
C LEU A 119 -5.56 24.58 11.79
N GLY A 120 -5.55 25.21 10.62
CA GLY A 120 -4.76 26.40 10.35
C GLY A 120 -3.24 26.11 10.41
N ASP A 121 -2.43 27.14 10.21
CA ASP A 121 -0.97 27.01 10.17
C ASP A 121 -0.33 26.74 11.56
N SER A 122 -1.14 26.69 12.62
CA SER A 122 -0.67 26.54 14.01
C SER A 122 -0.03 25.18 14.33
N ARG A 123 -0.19 24.15 13.48
CA ARG A 123 0.42 22.81 13.70
C ARG A 123 0.87 22.11 12.42
N MET A 124 2.13 21.66 12.43
CA MET A 124 2.72 20.87 11.36
C MET A 124 2.56 19.37 11.60
N GLY A 125 1.46 18.78 11.12
CA GLY A 125 1.29 17.32 11.06
C GLY A 125 2.48 16.61 10.41
N GLN A 126 3.00 15.61 11.12
CA GLN A 126 4.23 14.86 10.80
C GLN A 126 3.96 13.46 10.23
N LEU A 127 4.86 13.01 9.35
CA LEU A 127 4.99 11.62 8.90
C LEU A 127 6.27 11.06 9.54
N VAL A 128 6.13 10.02 10.36
CA VAL A 128 7.29 9.39 11.02
C VAL A 128 7.79 8.23 10.19
N LEU A 129 9.07 8.26 9.83
CA LEU A 129 9.75 7.21 9.06
C LEU A 129 10.67 6.44 10.03
N VAL A 130 10.40 5.17 10.28
CA VAL A 130 11.16 4.34 11.23
C VAL A 130 12.05 3.36 10.48
N ALA A 131 13.36 3.51 10.66
CA ALA A 131 14.42 2.80 9.96
C ALA A 131 14.27 2.80 8.41
N PRO A 132 13.97 3.94 7.75
CA PRO A 132 13.85 3.98 6.30
C PRO A 132 15.16 3.49 5.64
N PRO A 133 15.11 2.58 4.65
CA PRO A 133 16.30 1.93 4.10
C PRO A 133 17.19 2.90 3.31
N TYR A 134 16.61 4.00 2.84
CA TYR A 134 17.29 5.10 2.15
C TYR A 134 16.66 6.42 2.58
N LEU A 135 17.44 7.51 2.55
CA LEU A 135 16.91 8.85 2.77
C LEU A 135 15.89 9.18 1.66
N PRO A 136 14.66 9.61 2.00
CA PRO A 136 13.67 9.96 0.98
C PRO A 136 14.11 11.20 0.19
N PHE A 137 13.85 11.18 -1.12
CA PHE A 137 14.22 12.27 -2.02
C PHE A 137 13.29 13.49 -1.83
N ALA A 138 13.66 14.35 -0.89
CA ALA A 138 12.89 15.51 -0.46
C ALA A 138 12.35 16.42 -1.60
N PRO A 139 13.09 16.72 -2.70
CA PRO A 139 12.58 17.58 -3.77
C PRO A 139 11.30 17.06 -4.43
N ALA A 140 11.16 15.73 -4.59
CA ALA A 140 9.95 15.15 -5.18
C ALA A 140 8.79 15.01 -4.19
N LEU A 141 9.10 14.79 -2.90
CA LEU A 141 8.09 14.88 -1.84
C LEU A 141 7.52 16.31 -1.77
N GLN A 142 8.38 17.32 -1.88
CA GLN A 142 7.97 18.72 -1.97
C GLN A 142 7.12 19.00 -3.21
N ALA A 143 7.50 18.48 -4.38
CA ALA A 143 6.69 18.58 -5.61
C ALA A 143 5.30 17.90 -5.48
N ALA A 144 5.18 16.86 -4.66
CA ALA A 144 3.89 16.25 -4.31
C ALA A 144 3.12 17.01 -3.20
N GLY A 145 3.69 18.07 -2.62
CA GLY A 145 3.07 18.88 -1.56
C GLY A 145 3.41 18.45 -0.12
N ILE A 146 4.47 17.66 0.08
CA ILE A 146 4.99 17.27 1.40
C ILE A 146 6.32 17.99 1.65
N ASP A 147 6.29 19.04 2.47
CA ASP A 147 7.50 19.71 2.97
C ASP A 147 8.37 18.72 3.77
N ALA A 148 9.68 18.74 3.56
CA ALA A 148 10.67 17.94 4.30
C ALA A 148 10.58 18.14 5.83
N LYS A 149 10.17 19.33 6.30
CA LYS A 149 9.89 19.64 7.72
C LYS A 149 8.71 18.84 8.32
N ARG A 150 7.96 18.10 7.50
CA ARG A 150 6.91 17.17 7.93
C ARG A 150 7.40 15.72 8.00
N LEU A 151 8.68 15.46 7.77
CA LEU A 151 9.28 14.13 7.85
C LEU A 151 10.13 14.04 9.12
N CYS A 152 9.80 13.09 10.00
CA CYS A 152 10.61 12.76 11.16
C CYS A 152 11.21 11.38 10.97
N ALA A 153 12.52 11.29 10.72
CA ALA A 153 13.21 10.02 10.51
C ALA A 153 13.81 9.50 11.83
N VAL A 154 13.28 8.39 12.33
CA VAL A 154 13.91 7.59 13.39
C VAL A 154 14.94 6.68 12.72
N GLN A 155 16.21 6.91 13.03
CA GLN A 155 17.33 6.12 12.49
C GLN A 155 17.26 4.65 12.97
N PRO A 156 17.88 3.70 12.23
CA PRO A 156 17.96 2.31 12.66
C PRO A 156 18.48 2.18 14.10
N GLY A 157 17.69 1.50 14.94
CA GLY A 157 17.98 1.27 16.35
C GLY A 157 18.86 0.04 16.58
N ARG A 158 19.20 -0.22 17.85
CA ARG A 158 20.01 -1.38 18.24
C ARG A 158 19.27 -2.71 18.09
N SER A 159 17.94 -2.70 18.19
CA SER A 159 17.10 -3.89 17.98
C SER A 159 15.80 -3.57 17.23
N ALA A 160 15.21 -4.61 16.65
CA ALA A 160 13.87 -4.54 16.05
C ALA A 160 12.77 -4.19 17.06
N GLN A 161 12.97 -4.55 18.34
CA GLN A 161 12.02 -4.25 19.41
C GLN A 161 12.04 -2.76 19.80
N ASP A 162 13.21 -2.13 19.81
CA ASP A 162 13.34 -0.68 20.04
C ASP A 162 12.67 0.12 18.92
N LEU A 163 12.82 -0.33 17.68
CA LEU A 163 12.17 0.28 16.51
C LEU A 163 10.65 0.07 16.51
N ALA A 164 10.18 -1.11 16.91
CA ALA A 164 8.75 -1.37 17.11
C ALA A 164 8.18 -0.50 18.26
N TRP A 165 8.92 -0.31 19.35
CA TRP A 165 8.56 0.62 20.41
C TRP A 165 8.54 2.08 19.90
N ALA A 166 9.51 2.49 19.09
CA ALA A 166 9.51 3.83 18.47
C ALA A 166 8.29 4.05 17.57
N CYS A 167 7.84 3.03 16.82
CA CYS A 167 6.59 3.09 16.06
C CYS A 167 5.37 3.30 16.98
N GLU A 168 5.32 2.58 18.09
CA GLU A 168 4.25 2.68 19.09
C GLU A 168 4.21 4.05 19.76
N GLN A 169 5.37 4.61 20.16
CA GLN A 169 5.45 5.97 20.72
C GLN A 169 5.04 7.02 19.69
N ALA A 170 5.52 6.90 18.44
CA ALA A 170 5.13 7.77 17.34
C ALA A 170 3.61 7.73 17.07
N LEU A 171 2.98 6.56 17.17
CA LEU A 171 1.53 6.42 17.08
C LEU A 171 0.78 7.13 18.20
N HIS A 172 1.37 7.32 19.39
CA HIS A 172 0.75 8.09 20.49
C HIS A 172 0.95 9.62 20.35
N CYS A 173 1.98 10.08 19.62
CA CYS A 173 2.25 11.51 19.45
C CYS A 173 1.10 12.24 18.72
N ARG A 174 0.51 13.26 19.38
CA ARG A 174 -0.69 13.97 18.92
C ARG A 174 -0.61 14.48 17.48
N ASP A 175 0.53 15.05 17.12
CA ASP A 175 0.70 15.76 15.84
C ASP A 175 1.33 14.86 14.75
N VAL A 176 1.42 13.54 14.99
CA VAL A 176 1.73 12.53 13.96
C VAL A 176 0.48 12.19 13.16
N LEU A 177 0.60 12.14 11.83
CA LEU A 177 -0.45 11.74 10.90
C LEU A 177 -0.41 10.24 10.62
N ALA A 178 0.79 9.69 10.45
CA ALA A 178 1.06 8.29 10.14
C ALA A 178 2.48 7.89 10.52
N VAL A 179 2.68 6.58 10.65
CA VAL A 179 4.00 5.96 10.77
C VAL A 179 4.26 5.05 9.57
N LEU A 180 5.44 5.16 8.99
CA LEU A 180 5.97 4.28 7.95
C LEU A 180 7.20 3.59 8.53
N ALA A 181 7.24 2.26 8.57
CA ALA A 181 8.28 1.51 9.25
C ALA A 181 8.84 0.39 8.38
N TRP A 182 10.16 0.29 8.25
CA TRP A 182 10.85 -0.78 7.53
C TRP A 182 11.58 -1.64 8.55
N LEU A 183 10.92 -2.69 9.02
CA LEU A 183 11.41 -3.53 10.10
C LEU A 183 11.59 -4.97 9.61
N PRO A 184 12.45 -5.78 10.24
CA PRO A 184 12.47 -7.22 10.00
C PRO A 184 11.14 -7.85 10.46
N GLU A 185 11.08 -9.19 10.41
CA GLU A 185 9.97 -9.90 11.02
C GLU A 185 9.90 -9.63 12.53
N LEU A 186 8.66 -9.48 13.03
CA LEU A 186 8.37 -9.15 14.42
C LEU A 186 7.47 -10.23 15.03
N PRO A 187 7.64 -10.58 16.31
CA PRO A 187 6.76 -11.49 17.02
C PRO A 187 5.28 -11.06 16.92
N ALA A 188 4.37 -12.04 16.84
CA ALA A 188 2.93 -11.80 16.72
C ALA A 188 2.36 -10.94 17.88
N SER A 189 2.96 -11.02 19.07
CA SER A 189 2.65 -10.16 20.23
C SER A 189 2.98 -8.68 19.96
N THR A 190 4.18 -8.38 19.45
CA THR A 190 4.59 -7.03 19.05
C THR A 190 3.71 -6.50 17.91
N LEU A 191 3.42 -7.31 16.87
CA LEU A 191 2.51 -6.93 15.80
C LEU A 191 1.08 -6.65 16.30
N ARG A 192 0.60 -7.41 17.30
CA ARG A 192 -0.74 -7.18 17.89
C ARG A 192 -0.77 -5.89 18.70
N ARG A 193 0.29 -5.59 19.45
CA ARG A 193 0.44 -4.32 20.20
C ARG A 193 0.44 -3.11 19.24
N LEU A 194 1.19 -3.19 18.15
CA LEU A 194 1.20 -2.18 17.08
C LEU A 194 -0.17 -1.98 16.41
N GLN A 195 -0.88 -3.07 16.09
CA GLN A 195 -2.25 -2.99 15.54
C GLN A 195 -3.24 -2.37 16.55
N LEU A 196 -3.09 -2.64 17.85
CA LEU A 196 -3.91 -2.01 18.88
C LEU A 196 -3.61 -0.51 19.03
N ALA A 197 -2.33 -0.11 19.01
CA ALA A 197 -1.92 1.30 19.05
C ALA A 197 -2.44 2.08 17.82
N ALA A 198 -2.32 1.52 16.62
CA ALA A 198 -2.84 2.13 15.39
C ALA A 198 -4.37 2.31 15.43
N ALA A 199 -5.09 1.33 15.99
CA ALA A 199 -6.53 1.37 16.16
C ALA A 199 -6.99 2.39 17.22
N SER A 200 -6.39 2.40 18.41
CA SER A 200 -6.78 3.28 19.51
C SER A 200 -6.45 4.74 19.23
N GLN A 201 -5.30 5.02 18.63
CA GLN A 201 -4.87 6.36 18.23
C GLN A 201 -5.53 6.81 16.91
N GLY A 202 -6.11 5.88 16.17
CA GLY A 202 -6.77 6.12 14.89
C GLY A 202 -5.83 6.76 13.86
N ARG A 203 -4.65 6.17 13.71
CA ARG A 203 -3.58 6.53 12.77
C ARG A 203 -3.13 5.26 12.02
N PRO A 204 -2.81 5.31 10.73
CA PRO A 204 -2.25 4.15 10.04
C PRO A 204 -0.78 3.94 10.39
N LEU A 205 -0.38 2.67 10.45
CA LEU A 205 1.01 2.23 10.45
C LEU A 205 1.23 1.34 9.23
N TRP A 206 2.04 1.80 8.28
CA TRP A 206 2.53 0.96 7.20
C TRP A 206 3.84 0.30 7.61
N LEU A 207 3.89 -1.03 7.51
CA LEU A 207 5.01 -1.86 7.92
C LEU A 207 5.54 -2.64 6.72
N TRP A 208 6.70 -2.24 6.19
CA TRP A 208 7.40 -2.96 5.14
C TRP A 208 8.27 -4.06 5.71
N GLN A 209 8.19 -5.22 5.08
CA GLN A 209 8.97 -6.41 5.40
C GLN A 209 9.47 -7.04 4.09
N ALA A 210 10.54 -7.82 4.21
CA ALA A 210 11.01 -8.64 3.09
C ALA A 210 9.94 -9.63 2.62
N LEU A 211 10.05 -10.08 1.36
CA LEU A 211 9.19 -11.11 0.82
C LEU A 211 9.45 -12.44 1.53
N GLN A 212 8.45 -12.94 2.28
CA GLN A 212 8.52 -14.25 2.92
C GLN A 212 7.91 -15.35 2.03
N GLY A 213 8.55 -16.52 2.04
CA GLY A 213 8.07 -17.71 1.33
C GLY A 213 6.84 -18.35 1.98
N GLU A 214 6.71 -18.28 3.30
CA GLU A 214 5.62 -18.89 4.05
C GLU A 214 4.51 -17.91 4.46
N SER A 215 3.28 -18.42 4.55
CA SER A 215 2.10 -17.65 4.93
C SER A 215 1.90 -17.65 6.45
N HIS A 216 2.72 -16.88 7.17
CA HIS A 216 2.54 -16.70 8.61
C HIS A 216 1.26 -15.90 8.93
N SER A 217 0.56 -16.26 10.01
CA SER A 217 -0.60 -15.51 10.51
C SER A 217 -0.15 -14.15 11.06
N SER A 218 -0.95 -13.11 10.83
CA SER A 218 -0.65 -11.75 11.28
C SER A 218 -1.91 -10.99 11.71
N PRO A 219 -1.83 -10.15 12.76
CA PRO A 219 -2.94 -9.34 13.24
C PRO A 219 -3.26 -8.13 12.35
N ALA A 220 -2.38 -7.75 11.42
CA ALA A 220 -2.58 -6.60 10.52
C ALA A 220 -3.95 -6.62 9.82
N ALA A 221 -4.64 -5.49 9.72
CA ALA A 221 -5.97 -5.42 9.11
C ALA A 221 -5.92 -5.61 7.57
N LEU A 222 -4.81 -5.19 6.96
CA LEU A 222 -4.54 -5.31 5.53
C LEU A 222 -3.12 -5.86 5.34
N ARG A 223 -2.95 -6.84 4.46
CA ARG A 223 -1.65 -7.37 4.05
C ARG A 223 -1.57 -7.41 2.53
N LEU A 224 -0.52 -6.82 1.98
CA LEU A 224 -0.24 -6.76 0.56
C LEU A 224 1.11 -7.39 0.25
N ARG A 225 1.23 -8.02 -0.92
CA ARG A 225 2.49 -8.37 -1.57
C ARG A 225 2.66 -7.48 -2.81
N LEU A 226 3.84 -6.88 -2.95
CA LEU A 226 4.17 -5.89 -3.97
C LEU A 226 5.29 -6.43 -4.87
N GLU A 227 5.05 -6.46 -6.18
CA GLU A 227 6.02 -6.90 -7.18
C GLU A 227 6.10 -5.83 -8.28
N ARG A 228 7.30 -5.30 -8.57
CA ARG A 228 7.48 -4.44 -9.74
C ARG A 228 7.38 -5.27 -11.01
N VAL A 229 6.58 -4.78 -11.96
CA VAL A 229 6.54 -5.26 -13.33
C VAL A 229 7.52 -4.40 -14.13
N ALA A 230 8.55 -5.02 -14.68
CA ALA A 230 9.52 -4.33 -15.53
C ALA A 230 8.82 -3.76 -16.78
N ALA A 231 9.36 -2.67 -17.33
CA ALA A 231 8.92 -2.19 -18.62
C ALA A 231 9.40 -3.16 -19.71
N ASP A 232 8.50 -3.59 -20.59
CA ASP A 232 8.85 -4.40 -21.76
C ASP A 232 8.73 -3.53 -23.01
N SER A 233 9.89 -3.21 -23.59
CA SER A 233 10.03 -2.41 -24.80
C SER A 233 9.40 -3.07 -26.04
N ALA A 234 9.31 -4.40 -26.08
CA ALA A 234 8.67 -5.13 -27.18
C ALA A 234 7.14 -5.14 -27.05
N ALA A 235 6.64 -5.19 -25.82
CA ALA A 235 5.19 -5.21 -25.53
C ALA A 235 4.56 -3.82 -25.32
N GLN A 236 5.33 -2.72 -25.47
CA GLN A 236 4.93 -1.35 -25.13
C GLN A 236 4.40 -1.20 -23.68
N GLN A 237 4.84 -2.06 -22.77
CA GLN A 237 4.35 -2.05 -21.39
C GLN A 237 5.13 -1.05 -20.54
N ALA A 238 4.44 -0.03 -20.05
CA ALA A 238 4.97 0.90 -19.06
C ALA A 238 5.30 0.17 -17.74
N PRO A 239 6.31 0.63 -16.97
CA PRO A 239 6.66 0.00 -15.69
C PRO A 239 5.48 0.04 -14.72
N GLY A 240 5.21 -1.10 -14.10
CA GLY A 240 4.02 -1.34 -13.28
C GLY A 240 4.33 -1.78 -11.86
N LEU A 241 3.31 -1.77 -11.01
CA LEU A 241 3.30 -2.41 -9.71
C LEU A 241 2.13 -3.39 -9.65
N ARG A 242 2.46 -4.67 -9.48
CA ARG A 242 1.51 -5.74 -9.21
C ARG A 242 1.29 -5.84 -7.70
N ILE A 243 0.04 -5.80 -7.28
CA ILE A 243 -0.37 -5.88 -5.88
C ILE A 243 -1.26 -7.11 -5.68
N GLN A 244 -0.79 -8.07 -4.90
CA GLN A 244 -1.59 -9.19 -4.43
C GLN A 244 -2.09 -8.88 -3.01
N ILE A 245 -3.42 -8.91 -2.81
CA ILE A 245 -4.01 -8.76 -1.47
C ILE A 245 -3.95 -10.10 -0.75
N LEU A 246 -3.06 -10.23 0.24
CA LEU A 246 -2.90 -11.44 1.06
C LEU A 246 -3.94 -11.52 2.18
N LYS A 247 -4.41 -10.37 2.67
CA LYS A 247 -5.44 -10.27 3.72
C LYS A 247 -6.17 -8.93 3.60
N ARG A 248 -7.51 -8.96 3.56
CA ARG A 248 -8.41 -7.80 3.76
C ARG A 248 -9.65 -8.26 4.53
N ARG A 249 -10.52 -7.33 4.93
CA ARG A 249 -11.92 -7.67 5.23
C ARG A 249 -12.67 -7.91 3.91
N GLY A 250 -13.68 -8.77 3.93
CA GLY A 250 -14.46 -9.14 2.74
C GLY A 250 -13.95 -10.39 2.02
N PRO A 251 -14.45 -10.68 0.81
CA PRO A 251 -14.12 -11.90 0.07
C PRO A 251 -12.66 -11.92 -0.38
N VAL A 252 -12.12 -13.12 -0.62
CA VAL A 252 -10.79 -13.31 -1.22
C VAL A 252 -10.75 -12.63 -2.59
N LEU A 253 -9.63 -11.96 -2.88
CA LEU A 253 -9.36 -11.42 -4.21
C LEU A 253 -8.30 -12.29 -4.88
N GLU A 254 -8.72 -13.13 -5.83
CA GLU A 254 -7.82 -14.06 -6.52
C GLU A 254 -6.90 -13.36 -7.52
N ARG A 255 -7.37 -12.26 -8.13
CA ARG A 255 -6.65 -11.55 -9.19
C ARG A 255 -5.82 -10.40 -8.60
N PRO A 256 -4.50 -10.36 -8.85
CA PRO A 256 -3.68 -9.24 -8.40
C PRO A 256 -4.02 -7.97 -9.18
N ILE A 257 -4.00 -6.85 -8.48
CA ILE A 257 -4.27 -5.51 -9.02
C ILE A 257 -3.02 -5.04 -9.75
N GLN A 258 -3.18 -4.47 -10.94
CA GLN A 258 -2.10 -3.87 -11.71
C GLN A 258 -2.20 -2.34 -11.62
N LEU A 259 -1.15 -1.69 -11.15
CA LEU A 259 -1.03 -0.23 -11.15
C LEU A 259 0.04 0.21 -12.15
N ALA A 260 -0.33 1.13 -13.05
CA ALA A 260 0.65 1.82 -13.87
C ALA A 260 1.42 2.84 -13.03
N LEU A 261 2.75 2.82 -13.08
CA LEU A 261 3.61 3.77 -12.35
C LEU A 261 4.01 4.99 -13.19
N SER A 262 3.57 5.04 -14.45
CA SER A 262 3.77 6.15 -15.40
C SER A 262 3.18 7.49 -14.95
N GLN A 263 2.24 7.47 -13.98
CA GLN A 263 1.53 8.65 -13.48
C GLN A 263 2.35 9.54 -12.54
N TRP A 264 3.56 9.16 -12.13
CA TRP A 264 4.46 10.07 -11.41
C TRP A 264 5.54 10.61 -12.34
N ALA A 265 5.35 11.84 -12.80
CA ALA A 265 6.35 12.59 -13.52
C ALA A 265 7.45 13.10 -12.56
N TRP A 266 8.39 12.24 -12.16
CA TRP A 266 9.63 12.67 -11.50
C TRP A 266 10.57 13.36 -12.50
N GLN A 267 10.35 13.19 -13.81
CA GLN A 267 11.18 13.76 -14.89
C GLN A 267 11.43 15.27 -14.76
N PRO A 268 10.41 16.16 -14.61
CA PRO A 268 10.66 17.59 -14.43
C PRO A 268 11.48 17.92 -13.17
N VAL A 269 11.28 17.20 -12.07
CA VAL A 269 12.02 17.38 -10.81
C VAL A 269 13.49 16.98 -10.98
N LEU A 270 13.73 15.84 -11.65
CA LEU A 270 15.07 15.33 -11.93
C LEU A 270 15.81 16.23 -12.94
N GLN A 271 15.14 16.69 -13.99
CA GLN A 271 15.70 17.66 -14.95
C GLN A 271 16.06 18.99 -14.26
N ALA A 272 15.17 19.53 -13.42
CA ALA A 272 15.44 20.75 -12.66
C ALA A 272 16.54 20.59 -11.61
N GLN A 273 16.81 19.37 -11.12
CA GLN A 273 17.98 19.10 -10.27
C GLN A 273 19.27 18.94 -11.08
N ALA A 274 19.25 18.24 -12.22
CA ALA A 274 20.39 18.13 -13.11
C ALA A 274 20.87 19.51 -13.59
N GLN A 275 19.93 20.39 -13.98
CA GLN A 275 20.21 21.79 -14.34
C GLN A 275 20.83 22.60 -13.19
N ARG A 276 20.38 22.39 -11.94
CA ARG A 276 20.97 23.06 -10.76
C ARG A 276 22.39 22.57 -10.47
N HIS A 277 22.66 21.26 -10.57
CA HIS A 277 24.02 20.73 -10.42
C HIS A 277 24.95 21.22 -11.53
N ALA A 278 24.48 21.30 -12.79
CA ALA A 278 25.25 21.84 -13.89
C ALA A 278 25.68 23.29 -13.60
N ARG A 279 24.73 24.19 -13.29
CA ARG A 279 25.02 25.59 -12.92
C ARG A 279 25.98 25.71 -11.74
N GLN A 280 25.77 24.94 -10.67
CA GLN A 280 26.67 24.94 -9.51
C GLN A 280 28.09 24.47 -9.88
N SER A 281 28.23 23.50 -10.80
CA SER A 281 29.53 23.05 -11.29
C SER A 281 30.22 24.08 -12.19
N GLU A 282 29.45 24.81 -13.01
CA GLU A 282 29.93 25.91 -13.85
C GLU A 282 30.39 27.10 -12.97
N GLU A 283 29.57 27.52 -12.00
CA GLU A 283 29.89 28.57 -11.02
C GLU A 283 31.14 28.21 -10.21
N ALA A 284 31.25 26.95 -9.73
CA ALA A 284 32.43 26.48 -9.01
C ALA A 284 33.69 26.46 -9.90
N ALA A 285 33.57 26.04 -11.16
CA ALA A 285 34.68 26.07 -12.12
C ALA A 285 35.15 27.50 -12.41
N MET A 286 34.22 28.45 -12.60
CA MET A 286 34.53 29.87 -12.78
C MET A 286 35.23 30.47 -11.55
N LEU A 287 34.78 30.14 -10.34
CA LEU A 287 35.42 30.59 -9.09
C LEU A 287 36.83 30.02 -8.91
N MET A 288 37.07 28.77 -9.31
CA MET A 288 38.41 28.17 -9.31
C MET A 288 39.32 28.81 -10.36
N GLN A 289 38.82 29.05 -11.57
CA GLN A 289 39.57 29.75 -12.63
C GLN A 289 39.91 31.19 -12.23
N GLY A 290 38.97 31.93 -11.63
CA GLY A 290 39.20 33.28 -11.10
C GLY A 290 40.24 33.32 -9.97
N ARG A 291 40.32 32.28 -9.14
CA ARG A 291 41.39 32.13 -8.13
C ARG A 291 42.75 31.79 -8.76
N MET A 292 42.78 30.93 -9.78
CA MET A 292 44.02 30.59 -10.49
C MET A 292 44.59 31.77 -11.28
N THR A 293 43.75 32.55 -11.96
CA THR A 293 44.21 33.76 -12.68
C THR A 293 44.70 34.84 -11.73
N ALA A 294 44.00 35.09 -10.61
CA ALA A 294 44.46 36.02 -9.58
C ALA A 294 45.82 35.61 -8.97
N ALA A 295 46.02 34.31 -8.69
CA ALA A 295 47.29 33.79 -8.19
C ALA A 295 48.42 33.93 -9.22
N ALA A 296 48.16 33.66 -10.50
CA ALA A 296 49.14 33.82 -11.57
C ALA A 296 49.55 35.29 -11.79
N SER A 297 48.60 36.24 -11.66
CA SER A 297 48.91 37.67 -11.73
C SER A 297 49.74 38.18 -10.53
N ALA A 298 49.60 37.57 -9.34
CA ALA A 298 50.37 37.96 -8.15
C ALA A 298 51.85 37.55 -8.22
N THR A 299 52.19 36.50 -8.98
CA THR A 299 53.58 36.08 -9.23
C THR A 299 54.28 36.87 -10.35
N ALA A 300 53.56 37.71 -11.09
CA ALA A 300 54.06 38.44 -12.25
C ALA A 300 54.44 39.91 -11.94
N SER A 301 54.98 40.18 -10.75
CA SER A 301 55.65 41.47 -10.47
C SER A 301 57.05 41.46 -11.08
N PRO A 302 57.35 42.30 -12.09
CA PRO A 302 58.68 42.34 -12.68
C PRO A 302 59.67 42.95 -11.68
N ARG A 303 60.81 42.28 -11.47
CA ARG A 303 61.97 42.93 -10.84
C ARG A 303 62.45 44.03 -11.78
N MET A 304 62.20 45.29 -11.40
CA MET A 304 62.86 46.42 -12.05
C MET A 304 64.37 46.28 -11.88
N THR A 305 65.07 46.39 -13.00
CA THR A 305 66.52 46.49 -13.07
C THR A 305 66.89 47.95 -12.91
N GLU A 306 67.73 48.28 -11.93
CA GLU A 306 68.51 49.52 -11.93
C GLU A 306 70.00 49.19 -11.87
N ALA A 307 70.80 50.12 -12.40
CA ALA A 307 72.22 49.96 -12.75
C ALA A 307 73.17 50.48 -11.67
#